data_AF-A0A397V8C5-F1
#
_entry.id   AF-A0A397V8C5-F1
#
_cell.length_a   1.000
_cell.length_b   1.000
_cell.length_c   1.000
_cell.angle_alpha   90.00
_cell.angle_beta   90.00
_cell.angle_gamma   90.00
#
_symmetry.space_group_name_H-M   'P 1'
#
loop_
_entity.id
_entity.type
_entity.pdbx_description
1 polymer ?
#
loop_
_entity_poly.entity_id
_entity_poly.type
_entity_poly.pdbx_seq_one_letter_code
_entity_poly.pdbx_strand_id
1 'polypeptide(L)' 'ASRGFMRNWYRVEILPIYAVTGIAVVGASWYLTRLARGPDVIWDKKNNPTPWNNVDQGTQVKLMAVNQKFDRKY' A
#
# COMPACT_ATOMS: atom_id res chain seq x y z
N ALA A 1 -15.49 29.00 23.94
CA ALA A 1 -14.88 27.68 24.24
C ALA A 1 -14.05 27.09 23.08
N SER A 2 -14.35 27.35 21.79
CA SER A 2 -13.70 26.66 20.65
C SER A 2 -12.30 27.17 20.22
N ARG A 3 -11.97 28.45 20.46
CA ARG A 3 -10.67 29.04 20.02
C ARG A 3 -9.44 28.43 20.71
N GLY A 4 -9.58 27.97 21.96
CA GLY A 4 -8.48 27.34 22.69
C GLY A 4 -8.10 25.97 22.14
N PHE A 5 -9.10 25.20 21.69
CA PHE A 5 -8.91 23.88 21.12
C PHE A 5 -8.16 23.95 19.79
N MET A 6 -8.62 24.78 18.85
CA MET A 6 -7.99 24.91 17.51
C MET A 6 -6.53 25.40 17.57
N ARG A 7 -6.18 26.26 18.54
CA ARG A 7 -4.81 26.77 18.68
C ARG A 7 -3.78 25.67 18.88
N ASN A 8 -4.13 24.61 19.60
CA ASN A 8 -3.21 23.50 19.84
C ASN A 8 -3.07 22.57 18.63
N TRP A 9 -4.12 22.43 17.81
CA TRP A 9 -4.07 21.61 16.60
C TRP A 9 -3.28 22.25 15.44
N TYR A 10 -3.17 23.58 15.41
CA TYR A 10 -2.44 24.33 14.37
C TYR A 10 -1.11 24.94 14.85
N ARG A 11 -0.50 24.40 15.92
CA ARG A 11 0.84 24.85 16.32
C ARG A 11 1.86 24.43 15.28
N VAL A 12 2.71 25.37 14.86
CA VAL A 12 3.75 25.14 13.84
C VAL A 12 4.71 24.01 14.22
N GLU A 13 4.92 23.78 15.52
CA GLU A 13 5.75 22.69 16.04
C GLU A 13 5.13 21.29 15.86
N ILE A 14 3.80 21.20 15.72
CA ILE A 14 3.06 19.92 15.65
C ILE A 14 2.75 19.52 14.20
N LEU A 15 2.59 20.49 13.29
CA LEU A 15 2.30 20.22 11.88
C LEU A 15 3.29 19.23 11.22
N PRO A 16 4.61 19.32 11.45
CA PRO A 16 5.56 18.35 10.89
C PRO A 16 5.33 16.92 11.40
N ILE A 17 4.93 16.76 12.67
CA ILE A 17 4.66 15.46 13.28
C ILE A 17 3.45 14.82 12.60
N TYR A 18 2.38 15.58 12.39
CA TYR A 18 1.20 15.11 11.67
C TYR A 18 1.49 14.77 10.21
N ALA A 19 2.35 15.55 9.54
CA ALA A 19 2.74 15.26 8.17
C ALA A 19 3.48 13.92 8.05
N VAL A 20 4.52 13.70 8.86
CA VAL A 20 5.30 12.45 8.83
C VAL A 20 4.44 11.26 9.25
N THR A 21 3.64 11.40 10.30
CA THR A 21 2.75 10.33 10.77
C THR A 21 1.69 10.00 9.72
N GLY A 22 1.09 11.03 9.10
CA GLY A 22 0.12 10.86 8.03
C GLY A 22 0.71 10.13 6.82
N ILE A 23 1.90 10.54 6.37
CA ILE A 23 2.62 9.86 5.28
C ILE A 23 2.93 8.41 5.65
N ALA A 24 3.38 8.14 6.88
CA ALA A 24 3.71 6.80 7.33
C ALA A 24 2.49 5.87 7.32
N VAL A 25 1.35 6.32 7.87
CA VAL A 25 0.11 5.53 7.91
C VAL A 25 -0.41 5.29 6.49
N VAL A 26 -0.43 6.32 5.65
CA VAL A 26 -0.88 6.20 4.24
C VAL A 26 0.02 5.22 3.47
N GLY A 27 1.34 5.34 3.60
CA GLY A 27 2.30 4.44 2.95
C GLY A 27 2.16 2.99 3.42
N ALA A 28 1.98 2.78 4.73
CA ALA A 28 1.77 1.45 5.30
C ALA A 28 0.45 0.83 4.81
N SER A 29 -0.65 1.58 4.85
CA SER A 29 -1.96 1.11 4.36
C SER A 29 -1.93 0.79 2.87
N TRP A 30 -1.27 1.62 2.07
CA TRP A 30 -1.07 1.35 0.65
C TRP A 30 -0.28 0.05 0.43
N TYR A 31 0.82 -0.14 1.14
CA TYR A 31 1.66 -1.32 0.98
C TYR A 31 0.95 -2.61 1.42
N LEU A 32 0.21 -2.58 2.54
CA LEU A 32 -0.64 -3.68 2.97
C LEU A 32 -1.70 -4.03 1.93
N THR A 33 -2.33 -3.02 1.32
CA THR A 33 -3.32 -3.24 0.25
C THR A 33 -2.69 -3.92 -0.98
N ARG A 34 -1.45 -3.53 -1.34
CA ARG A 34 -0.71 -4.17 -2.44
C ARG A 34 -0.37 -5.63 -2.12
N LEU A 35 0.07 -5.92 -0.89
CA LEU A 35 0.39 -7.29 -0.46
C LEU A 35 -0.85 -8.17 -0.41
N ALA A 36 -1.94 -7.64 0.15
CA ALA A 36 -3.24 -8.30 0.18
C ALA A 36 -3.69 -8.74 -1.22
N ARG A 37 -3.46 -7.92 -2.26
CA ARG A 37 -3.88 -8.22 -3.64
C ARG A 37 -2.84 -9.00 -4.46
N GLY A 38 -1.85 -9.62 -3.82
CA GLY A 38 -0.86 -10.45 -4.51
C GLY A 38 -1.45 -11.77 -5.04
N PRO A 39 -0.83 -12.40 -6.04
CA PRO A 39 -1.29 -13.68 -6.60
C PRO A 39 -1.14 -14.86 -5.63
N ASP A 40 -0.40 -14.67 -4.53
CA ASP A 40 -0.21 -15.67 -3.47
C ASP A 40 -1.35 -15.67 -2.45
N VAL A 41 -2.24 -14.65 -2.47
CA VAL A 41 -3.31 -14.48 -1.50
C VAL A 41 -4.65 -14.90 -2.10
N ILE A 42 -5.33 -15.84 -1.45
CA ILE A 42 -6.65 -16.32 -1.87
C ILE A 42 -7.73 -15.51 -1.14
N TRP A 43 -8.38 -14.59 -1.85
CA TRP A 43 -9.59 -13.90 -1.35
C TRP A 43 -10.87 -14.68 -1.62
N ASP A 44 -10.93 -15.35 -2.78
CA ASP A 44 -12.10 -16.12 -3.20
C ASP A 44 -11.73 -17.59 -3.35
N LYS A 45 -11.91 -18.35 -2.28
CA LYS A 45 -11.63 -19.79 -2.26
C LYS A 45 -12.61 -20.60 -3.12
N LYS A 46 -13.78 -20.05 -3.47
CA LYS A 46 -14.83 -20.79 -4.19
C LYS A 46 -14.64 -20.68 -5.70
N ASN A 47 -14.43 -19.47 -6.23
CA ASN A 47 -14.35 -19.26 -7.66
C ASN A 47 -12.90 -19.15 -8.17
N ASN A 48 -11.94 -18.78 -7.32
CA ASN A 48 -10.53 -18.68 -7.69
C ASN A 48 -9.61 -19.23 -6.58
N PRO A 49 -9.65 -20.54 -6.29
CA PRO A 49 -8.84 -21.15 -5.24
C PRO A 49 -7.33 -21.11 -5.51
N THR A 50 -6.92 -20.84 -6.75
CA THR A 50 -5.52 -20.89 -7.21
C THR A 50 -5.15 -19.64 -8.02
N PRO A 51 -5.12 -18.45 -7.40
CA PRO A 51 -4.94 -17.18 -8.09
C PRO A 51 -3.63 -17.07 -8.88
N TRP A 52 -2.57 -17.74 -8.42
CA TRP A 52 -1.26 -17.81 -9.08
C TRP A 52 -1.32 -18.43 -10.49
N ASN A 53 -2.32 -19.26 -10.80
CA ASN A 53 -2.48 -19.83 -12.15
C ASN A 53 -2.89 -18.78 -13.20
N ASN A 54 -3.32 -17.58 -12.78
CA ASN A 54 -3.69 -16.48 -13.69
C ASN A 54 -2.51 -15.53 -13.97
N VAL A 55 -1.32 -15.85 -13.47
CA VAL A 55 -0.10 -15.06 -13.73
C VAL A 55 0.53 -15.55 -15.03
N ASP A 56 0.49 -14.72 -16.07
CA ASP A 56 1.13 -15.06 -17.35
C ASP A 56 2.65 -15.09 -17.25
N GLN A 57 3.28 -15.88 -18.12
CA GLN A 57 4.72 -15.90 -18.26
C GLN A 57 5.26 -14.51 -18.65
N GLY A 58 6.41 -14.13 -18.08
CA GLY A 58 7.00 -12.80 -18.31
C GLY A 58 6.37 -11.68 -17.47
N THR A 59 5.47 -11.99 -16.53
CA THR A 59 4.89 -11.02 -15.59
C THR A 59 5.78 -10.79 -14.37
N GLN A 60 6.08 -9.52 -14.07
CA GLN A 60 6.73 -9.13 -12.83
C GLN A 60 5.73 -9.11 -11.67
N VAL A 61 5.79 -10.11 -10.79
CA VAL A 61 4.96 -10.17 -9.58
C VAL A 61 5.53 -9.34 -8.42
N LYS A 62 6.85 -9.17 -8.37
CA LYS A 62 7.55 -8.43 -7.32
C LYS A 62 7.33 -6.93 -7.47
N LEU A 63 7.36 -6.20 -6.36
CA LEU A 63 7.22 -4.74 -6.35
C LEU A 63 8.26 -4.07 -7.25
N MET A 64 9.49 -4.56 -7.24
CA MET A 64 10.61 -4.01 -8.02
C MET A 64 11.46 -5.14 -8.59
N ALA A 65 11.92 -4.94 -9.82
CA ALA A 65 13.02 -5.68 -10.41
C ALA A 65 14.13 -4.69 -10.76
N VAL A 66 15.36 -5.02 -10.39
CA VAL A 66 16.51 -4.12 -10.61
C VAL A 66 17.14 -4.40 -11.97
N ASN A 67 17.43 -5.67 -12.26
CA ASN A 67 18.15 -6.07 -13.48
C ASN A 67 17.28 -6.89 -14.46
N GLN A 68 16.11 -7.38 -14.03
CA GLN A 68 15.28 -8.25 -14.86
C GLN A 68 14.28 -7.43 -15.68
N LYS A 69 14.12 -7.83 -16.94
CA LYS A 69 13.13 -7.26 -17.87
C LYS A 69 11.95 -8.22 -17.93
N PHE A 70 10.76 -7.67 -17.73
CA PHE A 70 9.49 -8.37 -17.78
C PHE A 70 8.61 -7.67 -18.80
N ASP A 71 7.78 -8.43 -19.48
CA ASP A 71 6.89 -7.89 -20.52
C ASP A 71 5.73 -7.11 -19.91
N ARG A 72 5.34 -7.46 -18.68
CA ARG A 72 4.27 -6.78 -17.94
C ARG A 72 4.50 -6.78 -16.43
N LYS A 73 3.82 -5.88 -15.73
CA LYS A 73 3.72 -5.87 -14.26
C LYS A 73 2.36 -6.44 -13.85
N TYR A 74 2.36 -7.21 -12.75
CA TYR A 74 1.15 -7.76 -12.14
C TYR A 74 0.23 -6.65 -11.61
#